data_AF-A0A9P6HQL8-F1
#
_entry.id   AF-A0A9P6HQL8-F1
#
_cell.length_a   1.000
_cell.length_b   1.000
_cell.length_c   1.000
_cell.angle_alpha   90.00
_cell.angle_beta   90.00
_cell.angle_gamma   90.00
#
_symmetry.space_group_name_H-M   'P 1'
#
loop_
_entity.id
_entity.type
_entity.pdbx_description
1 polymer ?
#
loop_
_entity_poly.entity_id
_entity_poly.type
_entity_poly.pdbx_seq_one_letter_code
_entity_poly.pdbx_strand_id
1 'polypeptide(L)'
;MFTKLFVPVLLVSSAVIPAFSLPAPLSPSRIFVRDNQGDNNSTQGNGNCSTSQNVVYLNDTASRFPDLVYLAAGNQDFRSAVANSSNPNLLQDLTTNGQHPEYLFLGCSDSRVSEGTIFSAPPGALFTQRNIGNQFQPVDNNAISVLSYGVQSLGVGHIIVMGHYGCGGVAAAMLPRPNTTDDPSRSSVQSWINPIRYTYLNSSRPEIVSFREANENKTSVDYPKFDDPGFRALVEENVKDSVFNILISPMMQQHWNAYIAQEQGQNGTTSSTRRSSDSSAPLKPVYVHGFVYDISTGYVTDLKTSFGPYGAVSQAPPQDAVKRAVAADQHAHGHVHL
;
A
#
# COMPACT_ATOMS: atom_id res chain seq x y z
N MET A 1 4.63 -28.84 64.59
CA MET A 1 5.55 -29.21 63.50
C MET A 1 5.60 -28.07 62.50
N PHE A 2 6.58 -27.16 62.63
CA PHE A 2 6.85 -26.09 61.68
C PHE A 2 8.20 -26.41 61.04
N THR A 3 8.20 -26.82 59.77
CA THR A 3 9.43 -27.00 58.98
C THR A 3 9.67 -25.74 58.16
N LYS A 4 10.64 -24.93 58.60
CA LYS A 4 11.21 -23.81 57.84
C LYS A 4 12.07 -24.39 56.71
N LEU A 5 11.67 -24.16 55.46
CA LEU A 5 12.50 -24.43 54.28
C LEU A 5 13.34 -23.19 53.98
N PHE A 6 14.64 -23.27 54.20
CA PHE A 6 15.62 -22.26 53.80
C PHE A 6 15.90 -22.40 52.30
N VAL A 7 15.65 -21.34 51.53
CA VAL A 7 16.10 -21.22 50.13
C VAL A 7 17.33 -20.29 50.12
N PRO A 8 18.48 -20.69 49.57
CA PRO A 8 19.63 -19.80 49.49
C PRO A 8 19.44 -18.79 48.35
N VAL A 9 19.61 -17.51 48.68
CA VAL A 9 19.72 -16.42 47.70
C VAL A 9 21.10 -16.51 47.05
N LEU A 10 21.16 -16.90 45.77
CA LEU A 10 22.37 -16.77 44.96
C LEU A 10 22.55 -15.29 44.58
N LEU A 11 23.57 -14.65 45.15
CA LEU A 11 24.10 -13.37 44.67
C LEU A 11 24.80 -13.58 43.34
N VAL A 12 24.15 -13.17 42.24
CA VAL A 12 24.79 -13.08 40.92
C VAL A 12 25.44 -11.71 40.80
N SER A 13 26.76 -11.71 40.71
CA SER A 13 27.63 -10.56 40.46
C SER A 13 27.17 -9.76 39.25
N SER A 14 26.96 -8.46 39.41
CA SER A 14 26.70 -7.51 38.33
C SER A 14 27.94 -7.42 37.43
N ALA A 15 27.88 -8.07 36.26
CA ALA A 15 28.85 -7.84 35.20
C ALA A 15 28.49 -6.51 34.52
N VAL A 16 29.42 -5.55 34.60
CA VAL A 16 29.37 -4.28 33.87
C VAL A 16 29.52 -4.58 32.38
N ILE A 17 28.46 -4.35 31.60
CA ILE A 17 28.48 -4.42 30.14
C ILE A 17 29.20 -3.16 29.63
N PRO A 18 30.23 -3.27 28.76
CA PRO A 18 30.88 -2.10 28.18
C PRO A 18 29.88 -1.39 27.25
N ALA A 19 29.74 -0.09 27.42
CA ALA A 19 28.94 0.74 26.53
C ALA A 19 29.51 0.68 25.11
N PHE A 20 28.75 0.10 24.18
CA PHE A 20 29.03 0.21 22.75
C PHE A 20 28.78 1.66 22.32
N SER A 21 29.84 2.36 21.88
CA SER A 21 29.71 3.67 21.25
C SER A 21 29.04 3.50 19.89
N LEU A 22 27.87 4.12 19.71
CA LEU A 22 27.26 4.27 18.39
C LEU A 22 28.21 5.06 17.48
N PRO A 23 28.39 4.68 16.20
CA PRO A 23 29.11 5.51 15.25
C PRO A 23 28.37 6.85 15.09
N ALA A 24 29.15 7.94 15.04
CA ALA A 24 28.62 9.29 14.84
C ALA A 24 27.74 9.35 13.59
N PRO A 25 26.62 10.11 13.61
CA PRO A 25 25.79 10.30 12.43
C PRO A 25 26.62 10.88 11.30
N LEU A 26 26.50 10.29 10.12
CA LEU A 26 27.08 10.81 8.88
C LEU A 26 26.60 12.25 8.69
N SER A 27 27.54 13.17 8.50
CA SER A 27 27.27 14.56 8.13
C SER A 27 26.31 14.59 6.93
N PRO A 28 25.22 15.36 6.98
CA PRO A 28 24.39 15.57 5.80
C PRO A 28 25.27 16.19 4.72
N SER A 29 25.30 15.56 3.54
CA SER A 29 25.81 16.18 2.33
C SER A 29 25.08 17.50 2.15
N ARG A 30 25.82 18.61 2.27
CA ARG A 30 25.32 19.97 2.01
C ARG A 30 24.81 20.05 0.58
N ILE A 31 23.52 19.81 0.37
CA ILE A 31 22.83 20.36 -0.79
C ILE A 31 22.56 21.82 -0.42
N PHE A 32 23.21 22.73 -1.16
CA PHE A 32 23.13 24.16 -0.96
C PHE A 32 21.67 24.62 -1.03
N VAL A 33 21.06 24.89 0.12
CA VAL A 33 19.94 25.84 0.20
C VAL A 33 20.54 27.19 -0.15
N ARG A 34 20.18 27.74 -1.31
CA ARG A 34 20.44 29.15 -1.59
C ARG A 34 19.56 29.96 -0.65
N ASP A 35 20.18 30.59 0.34
CA ASP A 35 19.55 31.65 1.11
C ASP A 35 19.14 32.76 0.14
N ASN A 36 17.85 32.90 -0.11
CA ASN A 36 17.31 34.05 -0.80
C ASN A 36 17.15 35.17 0.24
N GLN A 37 18.26 35.85 0.56
CA GLN A 37 18.18 37.12 1.28
C GLN A 37 17.47 38.14 0.38
N GLY A 38 16.42 38.74 0.92
CA GLY A 38 15.53 39.62 0.19
C GLY A 38 16.20 40.94 -0.21
N ASP A 39 16.07 41.26 -1.50
CA ASP A 39 16.19 42.62 -1.98
C ASP A 39 14.80 43.24 -2.09
N ASN A 40 14.49 44.11 -1.14
CA ASN A 40 13.39 45.05 -1.24
C ASN A 40 13.76 46.14 -2.26
N ASN A 41 13.17 46.11 -3.46
CA ASN A 41 12.95 47.34 -4.18
C ASN A 41 11.69 47.30 -5.05
N SER A 42 10.84 48.29 -4.84
CA SER A 42 9.55 48.51 -5.47
C SER A 42 9.69 49.06 -6.89
N THR A 43 8.97 48.47 -7.85
CA THR A 43 8.33 49.23 -8.94
C THR A 43 7.11 48.48 -9.45
N GLN A 44 6.00 49.21 -9.59
CA GLN A 44 4.69 48.74 -10.01
C GLN A 44 4.69 48.16 -11.43
N GLY A 45 3.96 47.06 -11.63
CA GLY A 45 3.64 46.49 -12.93
C GLY A 45 2.43 45.56 -12.80
N ASN A 46 1.37 45.89 -13.54
CA ASN A 46 0.03 45.32 -13.47
C ASN A 46 -0.03 43.89 -14.05
N GLY A 47 -0.71 42.97 -13.37
CA GLY A 47 -1.18 41.70 -13.96
C GLY A 47 -0.74 40.41 -13.26
N ASN A 48 -1.76 39.66 -12.82
CA ASN A 48 -1.89 38.21 -12.93
C ASN A 48 -1.55 37.31 -11.74
N CYS A 49 -2.54 36.46 -11.44
CA CYS A 49 -2.55 35.22 -10.64
C CYS A 49 -1.97 35.24 -9.22
N SER A 50 -2.88 35.31 -8.24
CA SER A 50 -2.69 35.01 -6.82
C SER A 50 -1.92 33.69 -6.60
N THR A 51 -0.60 33.80 -6.42
CA THR A 51 0.31 32.68 -6.07
C THR A 51 0.83 32.77 -4.64
N SER A 52 0.43 33.79 -3.87
CA SER A 52 0.97 34.07 -2.53
C SER A 52 0.25 33.38 -1.37
N GLN A 53 -0.88 32.70 -1.58
CA GLN A 53 -1.66 32.12 -0.47
C GLN A 53 -1.31 30.68 -0.08
N ASN A 54 -0.74 29.88 -0.98
CA ASN A 54 -0.53 28.44 -0.71
C ASN A 54 0.81 28.10 -0.03
N VAL A 55 1.74 29.04 0.06
CA VAL A 55 3.00 28.87 0.82
C VAL A 55 2.81 29.16 2.31
N VAL A 56 1.74 29.87 2.67
CA VAL A 56 1.53 30.42 4.02
C VAL A 56 1.22 29.33 5.06
N TYR A 57 0.43 28.30 4.70
CA TYR A 57 -0.12 27.37 5.69
C TYR A 57 0.88 26.38 6.28
N LEU A 58 1.78 25.82 5.46
CA LEU A 58 2.82 24.91 5.98
C LEU A 58 3.96 25.69 6.64
N ASN A 59 4.24 26.93 6.24
CA ASN A 59 5.27 27.74 6.89
C ASN A 59 4.89 28.14 8.32
N ASP A 60 3.62 28.44 8.60
CA ASP A 60 3.14 28.68 9.98
C ASP A 60 3.17 27.42 10.85
N THR A 61 2.95 26.25 10.24
CA THR A 61 3.08 24.98 10.95
C THR A 61 4.55 24.63 11.18
N ALA A 62 5.41 24.84 10.19
CA ALA A 62 6.84 24.59 10.25
C ALA A 62 7.57 25.56 11.20
N SER A 63 7.07 26.79 11.36
CA SER A 63 7.61 27.72 12.36
C SER A 63 7.38 27.22 13.79
N ARG A 64 6.25 26.53 14.03
CA ARG A 64 5.92 25.88 15.31
C ARG A 64 6.57 24.51 15.47
N PHE A 65 6.79 23.80 14.36
CA PHE A 65 7.38 22.47 14.30
C PHE A 65 8.50 22.42 13.24
N PRO A 66 9.74 22.81 13.60
CA PRO A 66 10.83 22.97 12.65
C PRO A 66 11.09 21.74 11.78
N ASP A 67 10.89 20.52 12.31
CA ASP A 67 11.10 19.28 11.56
C ASP A 67 10.12 19.08 10.40
N LEU A 68 8.97 19.78 10.40
CA LEU A 68 8.00 19.72 9.31
C LEU A 68 8.37 20.60 8.12
N VAL A 69 9.42 21.44 8.23
CA VAL A 69 9.91 22.27 7.13
C VAL A 69 10.31 21.44 5.91
N TYR A 70 10.83 20.23 6.13
CA TYR A 70 11.23 19.32 5.05
C TYR A 70 10.04 18.81 4.24
N LEU A 71 8.85 18.68 4.84
CA LEU A 71 7.64 18.33 4.11
C LEU A 71 7.15 19.49 3.23
N ALA A 72 7.28 20.73 3.72
CA ALA A 72 6.98 21.92 2.93
C ALA A 72 7.94 22.05 1.73
N ALA A 73 9.24 21.85 1.95
CA ALA A 73 10.25 21.82 0.90
C ALA A 73 9.97 20.71 -0.13
N GLY A 74 9.72 19.48 0.33
CA GLY A 74 9.39 18.37 -0.58
C GLY A 74 8.12 18.59 -1.41
N ASN A 75 7.11 19.27 -0.86
CA ASN A 75 5.93 19.67 -1.63
C ASN A 75 6.25 20.75 -2.69
N GLN A 76 7.15 21.69 -2.39
CA GLN A 76 7.61 22.68 -3.36
C GLN A 76 8.38 22.02 -4.52
N ASP A 77 9.24 21.05 -4.20
CA ASP A 77 9.97 20.26 -5.18
C ASP A 77 9.02 19.46 -6.08
N PHE A 78 8.03 18.78 -5.48
CA PHE A 78 6.99 18.06 -6.22
C PHE A 78 6.22 18.98 -7.18
N ARG A 79 5.77 20.15 -6.71
CA ARG A 79 5.05 21.12 -7.55
C ARG A 79 5.91 21.63 -8.70
N SER A 80 7.18 21.92 -8.43
CA SER A 80 8.15 22.32 -9.45
C SER A 80 8.39 21.21 -10.47
N ALA A 81 8.49 19.95 -10.02
CA ALA A 81 8.65 18.81 -10.91
C ALA A 81 7.44 18.63 -11.83
N VAL A 82 6.20 18.74 -11.31
CA VAL A 82 4.99 18.65 -12.14
C VAL A 82 4.95 19.77 -13.18
N ALA A 83 5.22 21.01 -12.79
CA ALA A 83 5.21 22.16 -13.69
C ALA A 83 6.24 22.06 -14.83
N ASN A 84 7.31 21.28 -14.64
CA ASN A 84 8.35 21.04 -15.64
C ASN A 84 8.24 19.66 -16.31
N SER A 85 7.17 18.91 -16.04
CA SER A 85 6.94 17.59 -16.63
C SER A 85 6.31 17.68 -18.03
N SER A 86 6.10 16.53 -18.68
CA SER A 86 5.38 16.46 -19.95
C SER A 86 3.89 16.84 -19.84
N ASN A 87 3.31 16.84 -18.63
CA ASN A 87 1.95 17.31 -18.36
C ASN A 87 1.94 18.38 -17.25
N PRO A 88 2.27 19.65 -17.57
CA PRO A 88 2.31 20.73 -16.57
C PRO A 88 0.94 21.09 -15.98
N ASN A 89 -0.16 20.72 -16.65
CA ASN A 89 -1.54 21.00 -16.20
C ASN A 89 -2.16 19.85 -15.40
N LEU A 90 -1.40 18.79 -15.09
CA LEU A 90 -1.90 17.57 -14.45
C LEU A 90 -2.80 17.84 -13.23
N LEU A 91 -2.39 18.74 -12.33
CA LEU A 91 -3.16 19.00 -11.10
C LEU A 91 -4.46 19.76 -11.39
N GLN A 92 -4.45 20.68 -12.37
CA GLN A 92 -5.64 21.42 -12.81
C GLN A 92 -6.62 20.49 -13.53
N ASP A 93 -6.12 19.59 -14.36
CA ASP A 93 -6.92 18.60 -15.08
C ASP A 93 -7.59 17.65 -14.09
N LEU A 94 -6.85 17.11 -13.11
CA LEU A 94 -7.42 16.25 -12.06
C LEU A 94 -8.45 16.98 -11.18
N THR A 95 -8.26 18.28 -10.95
CA THR A 95 -9.23 19.10 -10.19
C THR A 95 -10.54 19.29 -10.97
N THR A 96 -10.44 19.53 -12.28
CA THR A 96 -11.59 19.86 -13.13
C THR A 96 -12.34 18.61 -13.58
N ASN A 97 -11.61 17.56 -13.94
CA ASN A 97 -12.13 16.34 -14.56
C ASN A 97 -12.35 15.20 -13.54
N GLY A 98 -11.85 15.37 -12.31
CA GLY A 98 -11.86 14.35 -11.27
C GLY A 98 -10.86 13.23 -11.52
N GLN A 99 -10.93 12.19 -10.68
CA GLN A 99 -10.11 10.98 -10.82
C GLN A 99 -10.79 9.90 -11.68
N HIS A 100 -9.98 9.21 -12.49
CA HIS A 100 -10.35 8.04 -13.30
C HIS A 100 -9.23 6.98 -13.29
N PRO A 101 -8.88 6.43 -12.12
CA PRO A 101 -7.79 5.46 -12.00
C PRO A 101 -8.16 4.14 -12.67
N GLU A 102 -7.21 3.52 -13.37
CA GLU A 102 -7.39 2.18 -13.94
C GLU A 102 -7.10 1.06 -12.92
N TYR A 103 -6.37 1.39 -11.85
CA TYR A 103 -5.90 0.45 -10.85
C TYR A 103 -6.39 0.82 -9.44
N LEU A 104 -6.95 -0.16 -8.73
CA LEU A 104 -7.03 -0.17 -7.27
C LEU A 104 -5.81 -0.91 -6.72
N PHE A 105 -5.01 -0.26 -5.88
CA PHE A 105 -3.82 -0.83 -5.25
C PHE A 105 -4.07 -1.08 -3.76
N LEU A 106 -4.01 -2.34 -3.33
CA LEU A 106 -4.01 -2.74 -1.93
C LEU A 106 -2.59 -3.12 -1.50
N GLY A 107 -1.96 -2.26 -0.71
CA GLY A 107 -0.58 -2.42 -0.26
C GLY A 107 -0.40 -2.42 1.25
N CYS A 108 0.85 -2.64 1.69
CA CYS A 108 1.21 -2.58 3.09
C CYS A 108 1.43 -1.12 3.54
N SER A 109 1.09 -0.77 4.79
CA SER A 109 1.43 0.51 5.41
C SER A 109 2.94 0.73 5.64
N ASP A 110 3.78 -0.27 5.34
CA ASP A 110 5.25 -0.17 5.44
C ASP A 110 5.80 1.03 4.66
N SER A 111 6.53 1.91 5.33
CA SER A 111 7.03 3.18 4.77
C SER A 111 7.99 3.00 3.59
N ARG A 112 8.53 1.80 3.35
CA ARG A 112 9.41 1.48 2.21
C ARG A 112 8.63 1.15 0.94
N VAL A 113 7.30 1.00 1.03
CA VAL A 113 6.43 0.50 -0.05
C VAL A 113 5.45 1.58 -0.50
N SER A 114 5.98 2.68 -1.04
CA SER A 114 5.15 3.72 -1.68
C SER A 114 4.87 3.32 -3.13
N GLU A 115 3.60 3.07 -3.45
CA GLU A 115 3.14 2.56 -4.74
C GLU A 115 3.42 3.52 -5.90
N GLY A 116 3.17 4.82 -5.69
CA GLY A 116 3.48 5.85 -6.70
C GLY A 116 4.98 5.90 -7.02
N THR A 117 5.84 5.67 -6.02
CA THR A 117 7.29 5.64 -6.20
C THR A 117 7.73 4.36 -6.91
N ILE A 118 7.28 3.20 -6.45
CA ILE A 118 7.64 1.89 -7.02
C ILE A 118 7.30 1.81 -8.51
N PHE A 119 6.13 2.34 -8.90
CA PHE A 119 5.66 2.29 -10.29
C PHE A 119 5.91 3.56 -11.09
N SER A 120 6.57 4.57 -10.51
CA SER A 120 6.68 5.91 -11.12
C SER A 120 5.32 6.45 -11.59
N ALA A 121 4.27 6.21 -10.81
CA ALA A 121 2.90 6.53 -11.18
C ALA A 121 2.58 7.99 -10.81
N PRO A 122 2.00 8.78 -11.73
CA PRO A 122 1.59 10.14 -11.44
C PRO A 122 0.34 10.17 -10.53
N PRO A 123 0.05 11.32 -9.88
CA PRO A 123 -1.22 11.55 -9.21
C PRO A 123 -2.42 11.16 -10.09
N GLY A 124 -3.40 10.48 -9.51
CA GLY A 124 -4.62 10.05 -10.20
C GLY A 124 -4.53 8.70 -10.93
N ALA A 125 -3.33 8.13 -11.12
CA ALA A 125 -3.17 6.85 -11.80
C ALA A 125 -3.57 5.63 -10.94
N LEU A 126 -3.32 5.71 -9.63
CA LEU A 126 -3.57 4.64 -8.67
C LEU A 126 -4.61 5.10 -7.63
N PHE A 127 -5.66 4.29 -7.43
CA PHE A 127 -6.53 4.41 -6.27
C PHE A 127 -6.01 3.50 -5.18
N THR A 128 -5.52 4.05 -4.06
CA THR A 128 -4.72 3.26 -3.12
C THR A 128 -5.45 3.01 -1.79
N GLN A 129 -5.39 1.77 -1.31
CA GLN A 129 -5.61 1.40 0.09
C GLN A 129 -4.33 0.82 0.71
N ARG A 130 -4.03 1.19 1.95
CA ARG A 130 -2.87 0.65 2.69
C ARG A 130 -3.23 0.26 4.11
N ASN A 131 -2.85 -0.95 4.52
CA ASN A 131 -2.98 -1.43 5.90
C ASN A 131 -1.81 -2.35 6.28
N ILE A 132 -1.67 -2.73 7.55
CA ILE A 132 -0.54 -3.58 7.99
C ILE A 132 -0.69 -4.97 7.36
N GLY A 133 0.29 -5.36 6.55
CA GLY A 133 0.30 -6.66 5.89
C GLY A 133 -0.67 -6.78 4.71
N ASN A 134 -1.09 -5.68 4.08
CA ASN A 134 -1.85 -5.67 2.81
C ASN A 134 -3.06 -6.63 2.80
N GLN A 135 -3.79 -6.67 3.92
CA GLN A 135 -4.85 -7.62 4.18
C GLN A 135 -6.18 -7.14 3.57
N PHE A 136 -6.93 -8.05 2.96
CA PHE A 136 -8.35 -7.85 2.68
C PHE A 136 -9.16 -8.86 3.50
N GLN A 137 -10.04 -8.36 4.37
CA GLN A 137 -10.94 -9.21 5.16
C GLN A 137 -12.40 -8.86 4.81
N PRO A 138 -13.27 -9.85 4.52
CA PRO A 138 -14.68 -9.58 4.15
C PRO A 138 -15.53 -8.93 5.24
N VAL A 139 -14.99 -8.75 6.45
CA VAL A 139 -15.63 -8.05 7.57
C VAL A 139 -15.01 -6.68 7.86
N ASP A 140 -13.94 -6.31 7.15
CA ASP A 140 -13.31 -4.99 7.28
C ASP A 140 -14.03 -3.96 6.40
N ASN A 141 -14.94 -3.20 7.01
CA ASN A 141 -15.68 -2.14 6.32
C ASN A 141 -14.75 -1.10 5.65
N ASN A 142 -13.53 -0.90 6.15
CA ASN A 142 -12.58 0.02 5.52
C ASN A 142 -12.17 -0.52 4.14
N ALA A 143 -11.57 -1.71 4.07
CA ALA A 143 -11.18 -2.32 2.80
C ALA A 143 -12.37 -2.57 1.85
N ILE A 144 -13.52 -2.99 2.35
CA ILE A 144 -14.73 -3.22 1.54
C ILE A 144 -15.24 -1.92 0.92
N SER A 145 -15.27 -0.83 1.69
CA SER A 145 -15.72 0.47 1.18
C SER A 145 -14.83 0.99 0.06
N VAL A 146 -13.50 0.83 0.19
CA VAL A 146 -12.54 1.24 -0.85
C VAL A 146 -12.67 0.36 -2.09
N LEU A 147 -12.80 -0.96 -1.91
CA LEU A 147 -13.03 -1.89 -3.02
C LEU A 147 -14.33 -1.55 -3.77
N SER A 148 -15.42 -1.31 -3.05
CA SER A 148 -16.71 -0.95 -3.64
C SER A 148 -16.65 0.39 -4.38
N TYR A 149 -16.01 1.40 -3.80
CA TYR A 149 -15.85 2.71 -4.46
C TYR A 149 -14.97 2.61 -5.71
N GLY A 150 -13.84 1.91 -5.63
CA GLY A 150 -12.95 1.70 -6.78
C GLY A 150 -13.67 1.00 -7.94
N VAL A 151 -14.40 -0.08 -7.66
CA VAL A 151 -15.07 -0.86 -8.71
C VAL A 151 -16.34 -0.17 -9.22
N GLN A 152 -17.24 0.24 -8.33
CA GLN A 152 -18.56 0.75 -8.73
C GLN A 152 -18.55 2.25 -9.08
N SER A 153 -17.80 3.06 -8.31
CA SER A 153 -17.81 4.51 -8.49
C SER A 153 -16.72 5.02 -9.43
N LEU A 154 -15.52 4.42 -9.39
CA LEU A 154 -14.39 4.82 -10.23
C LEU A 154 -14.21 3.95 -11.48
N GLY A 155 -14.78 2.74 -11.51
CA GLY A 155 -14.67 1.85 -12.66
C GLY A 155 -13.23 1.38 -12.93
N VAL A 156 -12.48 1.03 -11.87
CA VAL A 156 -11.15 0.42 -12.03
C VAL A 156 -11.26 -0.90 -12.79
N GLY A 157 -10.34 -1.18 -13.71
CA GLY A 157 -10.27 -2.47 -14.42
C GLY A 157 -9.40 -3.50 -13.71
N HIS A 158 -8.49 -3.05 -12.84
CA HIS A 158 -7.50 -3.90 -12.21
C HIS A 158 -7.41 -3.63 -10.71
N ILE A 159 -7.35 -4.70 -9.93
CA ILE A 159 -7.11 -4.68 -8.49
C ILE A 159 -5.79 -5.40 -8.25
N ILE A 160 -4.84 -4.71 -7.64
CA ILE A 160 -3.51 -5.23 -7.33
C ILE A 160 -3.41 -5.39 -5.82
N VAL A 161 -3.25 -6.64 -5.35
CA VAL A 161 -2.84 -6.94 -3.98
C VAL A 161 -1.33 -7.12 -3.99
N MET A 162 -0.61 -6.22 -3.34
CA MET A 162 0.85 -6.25 -3.30
C MET A 162 1.37 -6.47 -1.87
N GLY A 163 1.96 -7.63 -1.66
CA GLY A 163 2.80 -7.89 -0.50
C GLY A 163 4.23 -7.38 -0.70
N HIS A 164 5.04 -7.46 0.35
CA HIS A 164 6.46 -7.17 0.23
C HIS A 164 7.29 -8.04 1.17
N TYR A 165 8.47 -8.45 0.72
CA TYR A 165 9.41 -9.17 1.57
C TYR A 165 9.94 -8.25 2.68
N GLY A 166 10.20 -8.83 3.85
CA GLY A 166 10.59 -8.08 5.05
C GLY A 166 9.43 -7.35 5.75
N CYS A 167 8.17 -7.77 5.53
CA CYS A 167 6.98 -7.19 6.16
C CYS A 167 6.95 -7.43 7.68
N GLY A 168 7.00 -6.35 8.46
CA GLY A 168 6.96 -6.41 9.93
C GLY A 168 5.67 -7.02 10.50
N GLY A 169 4.53 -6.77 9.84
CA GLY A 169 3.25 -7.38 10.23
C GLY A 169 3.22 -8.89 10.04
N VAL A 170 3.78 -9.38 8.93
CA VAL A 170 3.89 -10.81 8.65
C VAL A 170 4.90 -11.48 9.60
N ALA A 171 6.06 -10.85 9.83
CA ALA A 171 7.04 -11.36 10.80
C ALA A 171 6.44 -11.47 12.21
N ALA A 172 5.73 -10.44 12.67
CA ALA A 172 5.07 -10.44 13.98
C ALA A 172 4.01 -11.55 14.13
N ALA A 173 3.39 -12.00 13.03
CA ALA A 173 2.42 -13.09 13.04
C ALA A 173 3.10 -14.46 13.26
N MET A 174 4.36 -14.61 12.83
CA MET A 174 5.17 -15.83 12.99
C MET A 174 5.77 -15.98 14.40
N LEU A 175 5.88 -14.88 15.15
CA LEU A 175 6.44 -14.86 16.49
C LEU A 175 5.41 -15.25 17.56
N PRO A 176 5.86 -15.77 18.73
CA PRO A 176 5.01 -16.00 19.89
C PRO A 176 4.17 -14.77 20.22
N ARG A 177 2.91 -14.98 20.62
CA ARG A 177 2.06 -13.85 21.04
C ARG A 177 2.67 -13.18 22.28
N PRO A 178 2.94 -11.87 22.22
CA PRO A 178 3.34 -11.14 23.43
C PRO A 178 2.16 -11.08 24.42
N ASN A 179 2.46 -10.86 25.70
CA ASN A 179 1.42 -10.49 26.65
C ASN A 179 0.82 -9.13 26.25
N THR A 180 -0.51 -9.06 26.16
CA THR A 180 -1.25 -7.85 25.74
C THR A 180 -2.14 -7.26 26.83
N THR A 181 -2.16 -7.82 28.05
CA THR A 181 -3.11 -7.44 29.11
C THR A 181 -3.14 -5.95 29.45
N ASP A 182 -2.00 -5.26 29.29
CA ASP A 182 -1.84 -3.87 29.72
C ASP A 182 -1.41 -2.92 28.58
N ASP A 183 -1.51 -3.36 27.32
CA ASP A 183 -1.13 -2.53 26.17
C ASP A 183 -2.19 -2.61 25.05
N PRO A 184 -3.03 -1.56 24.90
CA PRO A 184 -4.04 -1.53 23.85
C PRO A 184 -3.42 -1.48 22.46
N SER A 185 -2.26 -0.85 22.27
CA SER A 185 -1.59 -0.78 20.97
C SER A 185 -1.12 -2.16 20.51
N ARG A 186 -0.52 -2.94 21.42
CA ARG A 186 -0.15 -4.33 21.17
C ARG A 186 -1.40 -5.18 20.90
N SER A 187 -2.45 -5.01 21.69
CA SER A 187 -3.72 -5.73 21.49
C SER A 187 -4.32 -5.48 20.10
N SER A 188 -4.34 -4.21 19.64
CA SER A 188 -4.87 -3.84 18.33
C SER A 188 -4.07 -4.46 17.18
N VAL A 189 -2.73 -4.36 17.21
CA VAL A 189 -1.88 -4.96 16.17
C VAL A 189 -2.01 -6.48 16.18
N GLN A 190 -2.00 -7.12 17.36
CA GLN A 190 -2.14 -8.57 17.46
C GLN A 190 -3.49 -9.05 16.93
N SER A 191 -4.57 -8.31 17.21
CA SER A 191 -5.90 -8.61 16.67
C SER A 191 -5.93 -8.47 15.14
N TRP A 192 -5.28 -7.43 14.61
CA TRP A 192 -5.22 -7.15 13.18
C TRP A 192 -4.43 -8.21 12.38
N ILE A 193 -3.31 -8.71 12.91
CA ILE A 193 -2.48 -9.72 12.21
C ILE A 193 -2.93 -11.17 12.47
N ASN A 194 -4.02 -11.38 13.21
CA ASN A 194 -4.53 -12.72 13.48
C ASN A 194 -4.85 -13.54 12.22
N PRO A 195 -5.41 -12.98 11.13
CA PRO A 195 -5.60 -13.73 9.89
C PRO A 195 -4.27 -14.24 9.32
N ILE A 196 -3.22 -13.40 9.29
CA ILE A 196 -1.88 -13.82 8.85
C ILE A 196 -1.34 -14.94 9.75
N ARG A 197 -1.54 -14.84 11.07
CA ARG A 197 -1.14 -15.88 12.02
C ARG A 197 -1.92 -17.17 11.79
N TYR A 198 -3.20 -17.09 11.45
CA TYR A 198 -4.00 -18.25 11.09
C TYR A 198 -3.43 -18.94 9.84
N THR A 199 -3.09 -18.18 8.79
CA THR A 199 -2.39 -18.70 7.61
C THR A 199 -1.06 -19.36 7.98
N TYR A 200 -0.27 -18.70 8.82
CA TYR A 200 0.99 -19.25 9.32
C TYR A 200 0.81 -20.59 10.02
N LEU A 201 -0.19 -20.74 10.91
CA LEU A 201 -0.40 -21.98 11.67
C LEU A 201 -0.96 -23.12 10.82
N ASN A 202 -1.76 -22.81 9.80
CA ASN A 202 -2.49 -23.81 9.01
C ASN A 202 -1.88 -24.09 7.63
N SER A 203 -0.87 -23.32 7.19
CA SER A 203 -0.25 -23.55 5.89
C SER A 203 0.49 -24.88 5.84
N SER A 204 0.32 -25.59 4.73
CA SER A 204 1.05 -26.83 4.40
C SER A 204 2.30 -26.58 3.55
N ARG A 205 2.64 -25.31 3.24
CA ARG A 205 3.85 -25.00 2.48
C ARG A 205 5.10 -25.50 3.22
N PRO A 206 5.97 -26.31 2.57
CA PRO A 206 7.13 -26.91 3.24
C PRO A 206 8.04 -25.89 3.91
N GLU A 207 8.21 -24.70 3.33
CA GLU A 207 9.06 -23.64 3.86
C GLU A 207 8.51 -23.09 5.19
N ILE A 208 7.18 -22.92 5.26
CA ILE A 208 6.49 -22.43 6.47
C ILE A 208 6.47 -23.53 7.54
N VAL A 209 6.18 -24.77 7.14
CA VAL A 209 6.21 -25.94 8.03
C VAL A 209 7.61 -26.08 8.65
N SER A 210 8.67 -26.03 7.84
CA SER A 210 10.05 -26.12 8.30
C SER A 210 10.38 -25.03 9.32
N PHE A 211 9.91 -23.79 9.09
CA PHE A 211 10.09 -22.71 10.06
C PHE A 211 9.33 -22.98 11.37
N ARG A 212 8.07 -23.47 11.31
CA ARG A 212 7.29 -23.79 12.51
C ARG A 212 7.95 -24.88 13.35
N GLU A 213 8.32 -25.99 12.72
CA GLU A 213 8.92 -27.15 13.38
C GLU A 213 10.27 -26.79 14.02
N ALA A 214 11.09 -25.98 13.34
CA ALA A 214 12.34 -25.48 13.88
C ALA A 214 12.17 -24.60 15.14
N ASN A 215 10.94 -24.18 15.46
CA ASN A 215 10.62 -23.28 16.56
C ASN A 215 9.54 -23.82 17.53
N GLU A 216 9.01 -25.03 17.35
CA GLU A 216 7.80 -25.57 18.02
C GLU A 216 7.89 -25.55 19.57
N ASN A 217 9.09 -25.70 20.14
CA ASN A 217 9.31 -25.76 21.59
C ASN A 217 10.08 -24.57 22.15
N LYS A 218 10.23 -23.49 21.37
CA LYS A 218 10.98 -22.31 21.81
C LYS A 218 10.04 -21.32 22.52
N THR A 219 10.44 -20.90 23.71
CA THR A 219 9.77 -19.82 24.45
C THR A 219 10.06 -18.44 23.86
N SER A 220 11.12 -18.32 23.05
CA SER A 220 11.49 -17.13 22.29
C SER A 220 11.94 -17.55 20.90
N VAL A 221 11.40 -16.89 19.88
CA VAL A 221 11.76 -17.10 18.47
C VAL A 221 12.43 -15.83 17.97
N ASP A 222 13.57 -15.97 17.32
CA ASP A 222 14.27 -14.83 16.71
C ASP A 222 13.42 -14.22 15.59
N TYR A 223 13.57 -12.90 15.40
CA TYR A 223 12.95 -12.23 14.27
C TYR A 223 13.42 -12.88 12.95
N PRO A 224 12.51 -13.30 12.06
CA PRO A 224 12.89 -14.02 10.85
C PRO A 224 13.79 -13.16 9.96
N LYS A 225 14.87 -13.75 9.45
CA LYS A 225 15.79 -13.07 8.54
C LYS A 225 15.09 -12.72 7.24
N PHE A 226 15.53 -11.66 6.57
CA PHE A 226 14.91 -11.16 5.34
C PHE A 226 14.81 -12.20 4.23
N ASP A 227 15.83 -13.07 4.13
CA ASP A 227 15.96 -14.15 3.15
C ASP A 227 15.43 -15.50 3.65
N ASP A 228 14.82 -15.57 4.85
CA ASP A 228 14.27 -16.81 5.38
C ASP A 228 13.15 -17.35 4.47
N PRO A 229 13.26 -18.61 3.97
CA PRO A 229 12.30 -19.17 3.04
C PRO A 229 10.87 -19.25 3.60
N GLY A 230 10.71 -19.55 4.89
CA GLY A 230 9.40 -19.64 5.53
C GLY A 230 8.75 -18.27 5.68
N PHE A 231 9.54 -17.25 5.99
CA PHE A 231 9.05 -15.88 6.05
C PHE A 231 8.63 -15.35 4.69
N ARG A 232 9.45 -15.55 3.65
CA ARG A 232 9.11 -15.18 2.28
C ARG A 232 7.87 -15.92 1.80
N ALA A 233 7.78 -17.22 2.08
CA ALA A 233 6.61 -18.03 1.74
C ALA A 233 5.32 -17.53 2.39
N LEU A 234 5.36 -17.09 3.66
CA LEU A 234 4.18 -16.56 4.35
C LEU A 234 3.74 -15.21 3.79
N VAL A 235 4.68 -14.34 3.39
CA VAL A 235 4.34 -13.09 2.68
C VAL A 235 3.53 -13.40 1.42
N GLU A 236 3.96 -14.39 0.64
CA GLU A 236 3.27 -14.81 -0.58
C GLU A 236 1.88 -15.41 -0.30
N GLU A 237 1.75 -16.28 0.70
CA GLU A 237 0.46 -16.87 1.09
C GLU A 237 -0.52 -15.79 1.57
N ASN A 238 -0.06 -14.80 2.34
CA ASN A 238 -0.90 -13.69 2.77
C ASN A 238 -1.44 -12.84 1.59
N VAL A 239 -0.65 -12.66 0.53
CA VAL A 239 -1.13 -12.03 -0.71
C VAL A 239 -2.22 -12.88 -1.35
N LYS A 240 -1.99 -14.19 -1.47
CA LYS A 240 -2.97 -15.13 -2.07
C LYS A 240 -4.28 -15.17 -1.28
N ASP A 241 -4.22 -15.17 0.05
CA ASP A 241 -5.40 -15.11 0.92
C ASP A 241 -6.20 -13.82 0.70
N SER A 242 -5.50 -12.69 0.61
CA SER A 242 -6.15 -11.40 0.38
C SER A 242 -6.75 -11.30 -1.03
N VAL A 243 -6.07 -11.84 -2.05
CA VAL A 243 -6.65 -12.01 -3.40
C VAL A 243 -7.92 -12.84 -3.30
N PHE A 244 -7.83 -14.04 -2.72
CA PHE A 244 -8.96 -14.96 -2.59
C PHE A 244 -10.15 -14.31 -1.88
N ASN A 245 -9.93 -13.60 -0.77
CA ASN A 245 -10.96 -12.89 -0.04
C ASN A 245 -11.66 -11.80 -0.87
N ILE A 246 -10.93 -11.13 -1.77
CA ILE A 246 -11.54 -10.20 -2.74
C ILE A 246 -12.40 -10.98 -3.74
N LEU A 247 -11.90 -12.10 -4.28
CA LEU A 247 -12.63 -12.92 -5.26
C LEU A 247 -13.99 -13.35 -4.69
N ILE A 248 -14.01 -13.89 -3.48
CA ILE A 248 -15.23 -14.42 -2.86
C ILE A 248 -16.11 -13.34 -2.21
N SER A 249 -15.68 -12.07 -2.22
CA SER A 249 -16.46 -11.00 -1.61
C SER A 249 -17.81 -10.84 -2.33
N PRO A 250 -18.93 -10.62 -1.60
CA PRO A 250 -20.24 -10.46 -2.21
C PRO A 250 -20.27 -9.35 -3.27
N MET A 251 -19.56 -8.25 -3.04
CA MET A 251 -19.48 -7.13 -3.98
C MET A 251 -18.81 -7.54 -5.30
N MET A 252 -17.68 -8.26 -5.25
CA MET A 252 -16.99 -8.71 -6.46
C MET A 252 -17.81 -9.75 -7.23
N GLN A 253 -18.38 -10.72 -6.52
CA GLN A 253 -19.25 -11.73 -7.12
C GLN A 253 -20.47 -11.10 -7.81
N GLN A 254 -21.10 -10.11 -7.18
CA GLN A 254 -22.20 -9.36 -7.77
C GLN A 254 -21.76 -8.59 -9.02
N HIS A 255 -20.59 -7.93 -8.98
CA HIS A 255 -20.06 -7.20 -10.14
C HIS A 255 -19.81 -8.12 -11.34
N TRP A 256 -19.13 -9.26 -11.12
CA TRP A 256 -18.85 -10.21 -12.20
C TRP A 256 -20.11 -10.86 -12.76
N ASN A 257 -21.08 -11.23 -11.92
CA ASN A 257 -22.36 -11.75 -12.39
C ASN A 257 -23.10 -10.73 -13.26
N ALA A 258 -23.10 -9.45 -12.86
CA ALA A 258 -23.69 -8.38 -13.65
C ALA A 258 -22.95 -8.16 -14.98
N TYR A 259 -21.61 -8.20 -14.97
CA TYR A 259 -20.79 -8.08 -16.18
C TYR A 259 -21.08 -9.21 -17.17
N ILE A 260 -21.12 -10.46 -16.70
CA ILE A 260 -21.39 -11.64 -17.55
C ILE A 260 -22.80 -11.58 -18.14
N ALA A 261 -23.80 -11.15 -17.35
CA ALA A 261 -25.17 -10.97 -17.85
C ALA A 261 -25.23 -9.89 -18.96
N GLN A 262 -24.52 -8.78 -18.76
CA GLN A 262 -24.40 -7.71 -19.77
C GLN A 262 -23.78 -8.23 -21.08
N GLU A 263 -22.68 -8.98 -21.01
CA GLU A 263 -22.03 -9.60 -22.18
C GLU A 263 -22.95 -10.57 -22.93
N GLN A 264 -23.88 -11.23 -22.22
CA GLN A 264 -24.87 -12.15 -22.79
C GLN A 264 -26.13 -11.43 -23.32
N GLY A 265 -26.16 -10.10 -23.32
CA GLY A 265 -27.32 -9.32 -23.77
C GLY A 265 -28.54 -9.45 -22.85
N GLN A 266 -28.36 -9.93 -21.61
CA GLN A 266 -29.43 -10.02 -20.63
C GLN A 266 -29.60 -8.65 -19.95
N ASN A 267 -30.77 -8.04 -20.12
CA ASN A 267 -31.17 -6.83 -19.39
C ASN A 267 -31.39 -7.15 -17.91
N GLY A 268 -30.31 -7.28 -17.15
CA GLY A 268 -30.36 -7.44 -15.71
C GLY A 268 -30.75 -6.13 -15.02
N THR A 269 -31.77 -6.17 -14.17
CA THR A 269 -32.20 -5.12 -13.21
C THR A 269 -31.19 -4.90 -12.08
N THR A 270 -29.90 -5.08 -12.33
CA THR A 270 -28.87 -4.79 -11.32
C THR A 270 -28.78 -3.28 -11.18
N SER A 271 -29.29 -2.77 -10.07
CA SER A 271 -29.12 -1.39 -9.62
C SER A 271 -27.63 -1.07 -9.63
N SER A 272 -27.16 -0.47 -10.72
CA SER A 272 -25.77 -0.04 -10.85
C SER A 272 -25.62 1.15 -9.91
N THR A 273 -24.91 0.96 -8.80
CA THR A 273 -24.51 2.03 -7.87
C THR A 273 -23.33 2.81 -8.42
N ARG A 274 -23.39 3.15 -9.72
CA ARG A 274 -22.35 3.85 -10.45
C ARG A 274 -22.41 5.35 -10.20
N ARG A 275 -21.31 6.04 -10.52
CA ARG A 275 -21.24 7.51 -10.59
C ARG A 275 -22.39 8.04 -11.44
N SER A 276 -23.17 8.98 -10.91
CA SER A 276 -24.43 9.47 -11.48
C SER A 276 -24.32 10.16 -12.85
N SER A 277 -23.11 10.39 -13.37
CA SER A 277 -22.90 11.11 -14.62
C SER A 277 -22.89 10.24 -15.87
N ASP A 278 -22.74 8.91 -15.76
CA ASP A 278 -22.75 8.01 -16.92
C ASP A 278 -23.28 6.60 -16.56
N SER A 279 -24.57 6.53 -16.25
CA SER A 279 -25.26 5.25 -16.04
C SER A 279 -25.38 4.41 -17.33
N SER A 280 -24.94 4.94 -18.48
CA SER A 280 -25.00 4.29 -19.80
C SER A 280 -23.73 3.54 -20.20
N ALA A 281 -22.57 3.82 -19.61
CA ALA A 281 -21.33 3.12 -19.94
C ALA A 281 -21.41 1.61 -19.62
N PRO A 282 -20.82 0.71 -20.43
CA PRO A 282 -20.82 -0.73 -20.11
C PRO A 282 -19.99 -1.04 -18.86
N LEU A 283 -20.36 -2.08 -18.10
CA LEU A 283 -19.51 -2.63 -17.04
C LEU A 283 -18.15 -3.02 -17.62
N LYS A 284 -17.07 -2.69 -16.91
CA LYS A 284 -15.73 -3.17 -17.23
C LYS A 284 -15.50 -4.57 -16.64
N PRO A 285 -14.75 -5.46 -17.34
CA PRO A 285 -14.22 -6.65 -16.71
C PRO A 285 -13.18 -6.22 -15.66
N VAL A 286 -13.34 -6.71 -14.43
CA VAL A 286 -12.41 -6.42 -13.33
C VAL A 286 -11.52 -7.62 -13.09
N TYR A 287 -10.21 -7.39 -13.02
CA TYR A 287 -9.21 -8.41 -12.75
C TYR A 287 -8.56 -8.18 -11.39
N VAL A 288 -8.29 -9.25 -10.65
CA VAL A 288 -7.61 -9.23 -9.34
C VAL A 288 -6.28 -9.94 -9.48
N HIS A 289 -5.20 -9.30 -9.03
CA HIS A 289 -3.82 -9.75 -9.18
C HIS A 289 -3.11 -9.81 -7.83
N GLY A 290 -2.28 -10.84 -7.61
CA GLY A 290 -1.40 -10.94 -6.44
C GLY A 290 0.08 -10.82 -6.81
N PHE A 291 0.74 -9.77 -6.32
CA PHE A 291 2.15 -9.47 -6.55
C PHE A 291 2.95 -9.38 -5.24
N VAL A 292 4.27 -9.52 -5.31
CA VAL A 292 5.17 -9.26 -4.19
C VAL A 292 6.32 -8.35 -4.62
N TYR A 293 6.57 -7.32 -3.83
CA TYR A 293 7.70 -6.41 -4.00
C TYR A 293 8.90 -6.83 -3.13
N ASP A 294 10.06 -6.98 -3.74
CA ASP A 294 11.32 -7.21 -3.01
C ASP A 294 12.03 -5.88 -2.77
N ILE A 295 11.88 -5.35 -1.55
CA ILE A 295 12.47 -4.07 -1.14
C ILE A 295 14.00 -4.02 -1.27
N SER A 296 14.69 -5.17 -1.31
CA SER A 296 16.15 -5.22 -1.40
C SER A 296 16.67 -5.08 -2.83
N THR A 297 15.84 -5.41 -3.81
CA THR A 297 16.21 -5.39 -5.24
C THR A 297 15.39 -4.40 -6.06
N GLY A 298 14.23 -3.98 -5.56
CA GLY A 298 13.28 -3.15 -6.29
C GLY A 298 12.40 -3.93 -7.28
N TYR A 299 12.52 -5.26 -7.36
CA TYR A 299 11.71 -6.06 -8.29
C TYR A 299 10.30 -6.35 -7.75
N VAL A 300 9.32 -6.31 -8.65
CA VAL A 300 7.96 -6.81 -8.42
C VAL A 300 7.81 -8.16 -9.12
N THR A 301 7.37 -9.18 -8.37
CA THR A 301 7.15 -10.53 -8.86
C THR A 301 5.66 -10.86 -8.89
N ASP A 302 5.20 -11.44 -10.00
CA ASP A 302 3.84 -11.96 -10.14
C ASP A 302 3.73 -13.37 -9.54
N LEU A 303 2.85 -13.53 -8.55
CA LEU A 303 2.60 -14.82 -7.88
C LEU A 303 1.73 -15.78 -8.69
N LYS A 304 1.40 -15.43 -9.94
CA LYS A 304 0.53 -16.21 -10.83
C LYS A 304 -0.87 -16.41 -10.23
N THR A 305 -1.35 -15.37 -9.56
CA THR A 305 -2.67 -15.31 -8.92
C THR A 305 -3.50 -14.19 -9.53
N SER A 306 -3.74 -14.31 -10.84
CA SER A 306 -4.59 -13.40 -11.60
C SER A 306 -5.93 -14.04 -11.93
N PHE A 307 -7.02 -13.37 -11.58
CA PHE A 307 -8.39 -13.87 -11.78
C PHE A 307 -9.26 -12.78 -12.39
N GLY A 308 -10.22 -13.17 -13.22
CA GLY A 308 -11.23 -12.28 -13.78
C GLY A 308 -12.63 -12.90 -13.74
N PRO A 309 -13.59 -12.34 -14.49
CA PRO A 309 -14.99 -12.79 -14.46
C PRO A 309 -15.17 -14.29 -14.79
N TYR A 310 -14.28 -14.86 -15.59
CA TYR A 310 -14.34 -16.26 -16.04
C TYR A 310 -13.37 -17.19 -15.29
N GLY A 311 -12.84 -16.75 -14.16
CA GLY A 311 -11.91 -17.53 -13.33
C GLY A 311 -10.44 -17.18 -13.55
N ALA A 312 -9.56 -18.17 -13.40
CA ALA A 312 -8.11 -17.98 -13.46
C ALA A 312 -7.65 -17.55 -14.85
N VAL A 313 -6.73 -16.58 -14.89
CA VAL A 313 -6.17 -16.01 -16.11
C VAL A 313 -4.81 -16.63 -16.36
N SER A 314 -4.76 -17.63 -17.25
CA SER A 314 -3.52 -18.37 -17.59
C SER A 314 -2.65 -17.68 -18.64
N GLN A 315 -3.22 -16.74 -19.40
CA GLN A 315 -2.54 -15.88 -20.37
C GLN A 315 -3.14 -14.48 -20.31
N ALA A 316 -2.36 -13.45 -20.67
CA ALA A 316 -2.89 -12.09 -20.76
C ALA A 316 -4.18 -12.10 -21.60
N PRO A 317 -5.28 -11.47 -21.15
CA PRO A 317 -6.47 -11.34 -21.98
C PRO A 317 -6.06 -10.69 -23.32
N PRO A 318 -6.69 -11.07 -24.45
CA PRO A 318 -6.33 -10.56 -25.77
C PRO A 318 -6.10 -9.05 -25.72
N GLN A 319 -4.92 -8.60 -26.16
CA GLN A 319 -4.41 -7.25 -25.93
C GLN A 319 -5.32 -6.13 -26.46
N ASP A 320 -6.33 -6.46 -27.26
CA ASP A 320 -7.32 -5.52 -27.77
C ASP A 320 -8.12 -4.84 -26.65
N ALA A 321 -8.33 -5.49 -25.49
CA ALA A 321 -9.01 -4.88 -24.35
C ALA A 321 -8.15 -3.82 -23.64
N VAL A 322 -6.85 -4.08 -23.47
CA VAL A 322 -5.90 -3.17 -22.83
C VAL A 322 -5.50 -2.02 -23.76
N LYS A 323 -5.31 -2.31 -25.06
CA LYS A 323 -5.05 -1.28 -26.07
C LYS A 323 -6.24 -0.33 -26.25
N ARG A 324 -7.48 -0.79 -26.06
CA ARG A 324 -8.66 0.11 -26.09
C ARG A 324 -8.72 1.04 -24.89
N ALA A 325 -8.35 0.57 -23.69
CA ALA A 325 -8.28 1.43 -22.50
C ALA A 325 -7.15 2.48 -22.61
N VAL A 326 -5.97 2.06 -23.10
CA VAL A 326 -4.83 2.96 -23.32
C VAL A 326 -5.06 3.90 -24.52
N ALA A 327 -5.71 3.44 -25.60
CA ALA A 327 -6.02 4.28 -26.74
C ALA A 327 -7.17 5.28 -26.46
N ALA A 328 -8.14 4.92 -25.63
CA ALA A 328 -9.17 5.87 -25.17
C ALA A 328 -8.55 7.02 -24.35
N ASP A 329 -7.50 6.73 -23.58
CA ASP A 329 -6.72 7.72 -22.84
C ASP A 329 -5.80 8.57 -23.74
N GLN A 330 -5.16 7.95 -24.75
CA GLN A 330 -4.37 8.67 -25.76
C GLN A 330 -5.21 9.54 -26.71
N HIS A 331 -6.51 9.27 -26.85
CA HIS A 331 -7.42 10.16 -27.57
C HIS A 331 -7.94 11.32 -26.72
N ALA A 332 -7.92 11.19 -25.38
CA ALA A 332 -8.19 12.29 -24.45
C ALA A 332 -6.95 13.20 -24.23
N HIS A 333 -5.75 12.64 -24.36
CA HIS A 333 -4.48 13.34 -24.23
C HIS A 333 -3.70 13.28 -25.55
N GLY A 334 -3.93 14.32 -26.37
CA GLY A 334 -3.40 14.44 -27.73
C GLY A 334 -1.95 13.96 -27.92
N HIS A 335 -1.81 13.10 -28.92
CA HIS A 335 -0.60 12.66 -29.61
C HIS A 335 0.70 13.43 -29.30
N VAL A 336 1.72 12.70 -28.84
CA VAL A 336 3.10 13.00 -29.19
C VAL A 336 3.78 11.72 -29.67
N HIS A 337 3.89 11.60 -30.99
CA HIS A 337 4.91 10.79 -31.64
C HIS A 337 6.28 11.45 -31.40
N LEU A 338 7.25 10.68 -30.90
CA LEU A 338 8.38 10.14 -31.68
C LEU A 338 9.14 9.10 -30.85
#